data_AF-A0A925DYD2-F1
#
_entry.id   AF-A0A925DYD2-F1
#
_cell.length_a   1.000
_cell.length_b   1.000
_cell.length_c   1.000
_cell.angle_alpha   90.00
_cell.angle_beta   90.00
_cell.angle_gamma   90.00
#
_symmetry.space_group_name_H-M   'P 1'
#
loop_
_entity.id
_entity.type
_entity.pdbx_description
1 polymer ?
#
loop_
_entity_poly.entity_id
_entity_poly.type
_entity_poly.pdbx_seq_one_letter_code
_entity_poly.pdbx_strand_id
1 'polypeptide(L)'
;MTASFKHTKQSGQVSGLLISTIGLSILSVVAIAGAIWGYMNYTEQKTNVDGKIEVAVITAKKEQADSDEIKYMKLENALNLQFVGPDDYGRLTFSYPKIWSVYINKEVALGGTYEAYLNPVIVPPVSATQQFGLRVLIESKSYETIIASYSGLVKKGDLRSSAVSVDGNNGTRLDGSFTKDIRGSAVIYKIRDKTVTLRTDADTFKPVFNDIIATVKFNQ
;
A
#
# COMPACT_ATOMS: atom_id res chain seq x y z
N MET A 1 65.68 104.26 -21.22
CA MET A 1 64.97 103.36 -20.29
C MET A 1 64.08 102.46 -21.13
N THR A 2 64.46 101.18 -21.22
CA THR A 2 63.91 100.12 -22.06
C THR A 2 62.64 99.53 -21.44
N ALA A 3 61.62 99.25 -22.24
CA ALA A 3 60.59 98.28 -21.88
C ALA A 3 60.24 97.45 -23.12
N SER A 4 60.84 96.26 -23.19
CA SER A 4 60.61 95.24 -24.22
C SER A 4 59.36 94.44 -23.84
N PHE A 5 58.25 94.66 -24.55
CA PHE A 5 57.06 93.81 -24.41
C PHE A 5 57.25 92.51 -25.19
N LYS A 6 57.48 91.43 -24.44
CA LYS A 6 57.57 90.07 -24.97
C LYS A 6 56.14 89.51 -25.12
N HIS A 7 55.65 89.41 -26.35
CA HIS A 7 54.40 88.71 -26.64
C HIS A 7 54.61 87.19 -26.53
N THR A 8 54.06 86.58 -25.48
CA THR A 8 53.88 85.13 -25.38
C THR A 8 52.70 84.71 -26.25
N LYS A 9 52.97 84.06 -27.38
CA LYS A 9 51.95 83.36 -28.16
C LYS A 9 51.52 82.12 -27.39
N GLN A 10 50.35 82.16 -26.74
CA GLN A 10 49.64 80.94 -26.36
C GLN A 10 49.09 80.31 -27.64
N SER A 11 49.75 79.27 -28.14
CA SER A 11 49.14 78.37 -29.11
C SER A 11 48.13 77.50 -28.38
N GLY A 12 46.85 77.66 -28.69
CA GLY A 12 45.80 76.73 -28.27
C GLY A 12 45.99 75.38 -28.96
N GLN A 13 46.96 74.59 -28.50
CA GLN A 13 47.11 73.20 -28.89
C GLN A 13 46.23 72.40 -27.94
N VAL A 14 45.13 71.83 -28.46
CA VAL A 14 44.35 70.87 -27.70
C VAL A 14 45.29 69.72 -27.36
N SER A 15 45.68 69.60 -26.10
CA SER A 15 46.61 68.55 -25.66
C SER A 15 45.98 67.20 -25.96
N GLY A 16 46.69 66.32 -26.69
CA GLY A 16 46.21 64.97 -26.99
C GLY A 16 45.83 64.18 -25.73
N LEU A 17 46.46 64.52 -24.59
CA LEU A 17 46.10 63.99 -23.28
C LEU A 17 44.70 64.44 -22.83
N LEU A 18 44.28 65.67 -23.11
CA LEU A 18 42.97 66.19 -22.73
C LEU A 18 41.84 65.55 -23.55
N ILE A 19 42.09 65.27 -24.84
CA ILE A 19 41.15 64.51 -25.68
C ILE A 19 41.09 63.05 -25.21
N SER A 20 42.24 62.45 -24.87
CA SER A 20 42.31 61.07 -24.37
C SER A 20 41.61 60.90 -23.03
N THR A 21 41.71 61.87 -22.10
CA THR A 21 41.05 61.79 -20.80
C THR A 21 39.53 61.97 -20.92
N ILE A 22 39.06 62.86 -21.80
CA ILE A 22 37.64 63.00 -22.10
C ILE A 22 37.10 61.74 -22.78
N GLY A 23 37.84 61.15 -23.72
CA GLY A 23 37.45 59.90 -24.36
C GLY A 23 37.38 58.74 -23.36
N LEU A 24 38.38 58.62 -22.48
CA LEU A 24 38.42 57.56 -21.48
C LEU A 24 37.33 57.71 -20.42
N SER A 25 36.97 58.93 -20.02
CA SER A 25 35.91 59.16 -19.05
C SER A 25 34.55 58.76 -19.60
N ILE A 26 34.27 59.10 -20.86
CA ILE A 26 33.04 58.68 -21.57
C ILE A 26 32.99 57.14 -21.69
N LEU A 27 34.09 56.53 -22.11
CA LEU A 27 34.18 55.07 -22.26
C LEU A 27 33.99 54.35 -20.91
N SER A 28 34.52 54.92 -19.84
CA SER A 28 34.36 54.38 -18.48
C SER A 28 32.90 54.43 -18.01
N VAL A 29 32.15 55.50 -18.32
CA VAL A 29 30.73 55.61 -17.99
C VAL A 29 29.90 54.56 -18.75
N VAL A 30 30.20 54.34 -20.03
CA VAL A 30 29.54 53.30 -20.84
C VAL A 30 29.84 51.91 -20.30
N ALA A 31 31.08 51.63 -19.91
CA ALA A 31 31.46 50.35 -19.31
C ALA A 31 30.74 50.08 -17.98
N ILE A 32 30.59 51.10 -17.11
CA ILE A 32 29.86 50.98 -15.84
C ILE A 32 28.37 50.72 -16.10
N ALA A 33 27.74 51.44 -17.02
CA ALA A 33 26.34 51.23 -17.38
C ALA A 33 26.11 49.82 -17.95
N GLY A 34 27.02 49.34 -18.81
CA GLY A 34 27.00 47.98 -19.35
C GLY A 34 27.17 46.91 -18.27
N ALA A 35 28.05 47.14 -17.28
CA ALA A 35 28.26 46.23 -16.16
C ALA A 35 27.02 46.14 -15.25
N ILE A 36 26.37 47.28 -14.95
CA ILE A 36 25.11 47.32 -14.17
C ILE A 36 23.99 46.60 -14.94
N TRP A 37 23.84 46.87 -16.23
CA TRP A 37 22.83 46.22 -17.07
C TRP A 37 23.07 44.71 -17.17
N GLY A 38 24.31 44.27 -17.39
CA GLY A 38 24.67 42.85 -17.41
C GLY A 38 24.41 42.15 -16.08
N TYR A 39 24.75 42.82 -14.96
CA TYR A 39 24.50 42.31 -13.61
C TYR A 39 23.00 42.18 -13.31
N MET A 40 22.19 43.18 -13.68
CA MET A 40 20.73 43.14 -13.52
C MET A 40 20.11 42.00 -14.33
N ASN A 41 20.49 41.85 -15.60
CA ASN A 41 19.98 40.76 -16.46
C ASN A 41 20.40 39.36 -15.98
N TYR A 42 21.64 39.20 -15.51
CA TYR A 42 22.11 37.93 -14.96
C TYR A 42 21.34 37.53 -13.69
N THR A 43 21.09 38.51 -12.81
CA THR A 43 20.36 38.29 -11.56
C THR A 43 18.89 37.96 -11.83
N GLU A 44 18.25 38.65 -12.78
CA GLU A 44 16.85 38.39 -13.15
C GLU A 44 16.66 37.00 -13.79
N GLN A 45 17.55 36.60 -14.70
CA GLN A 45 17.51 35.27 -15.32
C GLN A 45 17.73 34.16 -14.28
N LYS A 46 18.73 34.31 -13.41
CA LYS A 46 19.03 33.31 -12.39
C LYS A 46 17.89 33.15 -11.38
N THR A 47 17.31 34.27 -10.92
CA THR A 47 16.18 34.25 -9.96
C THR A 47 14.92 33.63 -10.58
N ASN A 48 14.66 33.86 -11.87
CA ASN A 48 13.52 33.27 -12.59
C ASN A 48 13.70 31.75 -12.81
N VAL A 49 14.92 31.32 -13.16
CA VAL A 49 15.24 29.90 -13.37
C VAL A 49 15.27 29.13 -12.06
N ASP A 50 15.92 29.64 -11.02
CA ASP A 50 16.00 28.99 -9.71
C ASP A 50 14.59 28.84 -9.09
N GLY A 51 13.75 29.89 -9.19
CA GLY A 51 12.35 29.81 -8.76
C GLY A 51 11.52 28.77 -9.54
N LYS A 52 11.73 28.63 -10.85
CA LYS A 52 11.08 27.59 -11.66
C LYS A 52 11.54 26.18 -11.30
N ILE A 53 12.83 26.00 -11.01
CA ILE A 53 13.39 24.71 -10.59
C ILE A 53 12.83 24.34 -9.22
N GLU A 54 12.76 25.27 -8.27
CA GLU A 54 12.20 25.02 -6.94
C GLU A 54 10.71 24.63 -7.02
N VAL A 55 9.91 25.34 -7.81
CA VAL A 55 8.49 25.00 -8.05
C VAL A 55 8.35 23.64 -8.73
N ALA A 56 9.21 23.33 -9.71
CA ALA A 56 9.20 22.03 -10.37
C ALA A 56 9.58 20.89 -9.40
N VAL A 57 10.57 21.10 -8.53
CA VAL A 57 10.99 20.13 -7.51
C VAL A 57 9.91 19.94 -6.44
N ILE A 58 9.24 21.00 -6.00
CA ILE A 58 8.12 20.92 -5.04
C ILE A 58 6.96 20.16 -5.66
N THR A 59 6.60 20.49 -6.91
CA THR A 59 5.53 19.79 -7.64
C THR A 59 5.87 18.31 -7.83
N ALA A 60 7.09 17.99 -8.27
CA ALA A 60 7.54 16.60 -8.42
C ALA A 60 7.54 15.83 -7.10
N LYS A 61 8.00 16.44 -6.00
CA LYS A 61 7.95 15.84 -4.65
C LYS A 61 6.52 15.62 -4.18
N LYS A 62 5.61 16.54 -4.49
CA LYS A 62 4.19 16.41 -4.15
C LYS A 62 3.53 15.29 -4.95
N GLU A 63 3.73 15.25 -6.26
CA GLU A 63 3.23 14.16 -7.12
C GLU A 63 3.78 12.80 -6.71
N GLN A 64 5.06 12.75 -6.33
CA GLN A 64 5.67 11.54 -5.80
C GLN A 64 5.03 11.14 -4.46
N ALA A 65 4.84 12.07 -3.53
CA ALA A 65 4.19 11.80 -2.25
C ALA A 65 2.75 11.32 -2.42
N ASP A 66 1.96 11.97 -3.28
CA ASP A 66 0.57 11.59 -3.56
C ASP A 66 0.52 10.19 -4.25
N SER A 67 1.45 9.90 -5.17
CA SER A 67 1.60 8.59 -5.80
C SER A 67 2.02 7.50 -4.81
N ASP A 68 2.98 7.81 -3.93
CA ASP A 68 3.45 6.91 -2.90
C ASP A 68 2.35 6.64 -1.87
N GLU A 69 1.58 7.64 -1.46
CA GLU A 69 0.41 7.48 -0.58
C GLU A 69 -0.65 6.57 -1.22
N ILE A 70 -1.02 6.80 -2.48
CA ILE A 70 -1.94 5.91 -3.21
C ILE A 70 -1.37 4.48 -3.29
N LYS A 71 -0.07 4.34 -3.51
CA LYS A 71 0.60 3.03 -3.55
C LYS A 71 0.60 2.37 -2.18
N TYR A 72 0.87 3.09 -1.10
CA TYR A 72 0.79 2.59 0.28
C TYR A 72 -0.64 2.23 0.65
N MET A 73 -1.64 3.05 0.35
CA MET A 73 -3.04 2.73 0.57
C MET A 73 -3.46 1.47 -0.21
N LYS A 74 -3.04 1.34 -1.47
CA LYS A 74 -3.30 0.12 -2.26
C LYS A 74 -2.58 -1.10 -1.68
N LEU A 75 -1.33 -0.95 -1.24
CA LEU A 75 -0.52 -2.01 -0.66
C LEU A 75 -1.02 -2.42 0.73
N GLU A 76 -1.45 -1.49 1.56
CA GLU A 76 -2.05 -1.77 2.87
C GLU A 76 -3.37 -2.51 2.73
N ASN A 77 -4.17 -2.14 1.72
CA ASN A 77 -5.39 -2.87 1.38
C ASN A 77 -5.12 -4.22 0.70
N ALA A 78 -3.97 -4.39 0.04
CA ALA A 78 -3.59 -5.61 -0.68
C ALA A 78 -2.70 -6.57 0.12
N LEU A 79 -2.18 -6.17 1.28
CA LEU A 79 -1.33 -7.04 2.07
C LEU A 79 -2.18 -8.11 2.75
N ASN A 80 -2.01 -9.35 2.32
CA ASN A 80 -2.54 -10.51 3.02
C ASN A 80 -1.53 -11.01 4.05
N LEU A 81 -2.03 -11.40 5.22
CA LEU A 81 -1.28 -12.14 6.22
C LEU A 81 -1.44 -13.63 5.98
N GLN A 82 -0.56 -14.44 6.56
CA GLN A 82 -0.66 -15.90 6.49
C GLN A 82 -1.11 -16.45 7.84
N PHE A 83 -2.18 -17.22 7.83
CA PHE A 83 -2.57 -18.05 8.95
C PHE A 83 -1.72 -19.32 8.95
N VAL A 84 -1.24 -19.73 10.12
CA VAL A 84 -0.50 -20.98 10.31
C VAL A 84 -1.10 -21.72 11.50
N GLY A 85 -1.78 -22.82 11.23
CA GLY A 85 -2.34 -23.72 12.23
C GLY A 85 -1.27 -24.65 12.83
N PRO A 86 -1.60 -25.37 13.92
CA PRO A 86 -0.66 -26.26 14.61
C PRO A 86 -0.10 -27.36 13.70
N ASP A 87 1.20 -27.64 13.85
CA ASP A 87 1.91 -28.66 13.06
C ASP A 87 1.33 -30.07 13.30
N ASP A 88 0.97 -30.39 14.53
CA ASP A 88 0.38 -31.69 14.93
C ASP A 88 -0.98 -31.98 14.25
N TYR A 89 -1.58 -30.96 13.65
CA TYR A 89 -2.87 -31.01 12.98
C TYR A 89 -2.75 -30.86 11.45
N GLY A 90 -1.56 -31.12 10.91
CA GLY A 90 -1.27 -31.09 9.47
C GLY A 90 -0.91 -29.71 8.93
N ARG A 91 -0.62 -28.74 9.80
CA ARG A 91 -0.11 -27.40 9.45
C ARG A 91 -0.95 -26.70 8.39
N LEU A 92 -2.22 -26.46 8.72
CA LEU A 92 -3.13 -25.71 7.85
C LEU A 92 -2.62 -24.28 7.65
N THR A 93 -2.45 -23.86 6.40
CA THR A 93 -2.07 -22.49 6.05
C THR A 93 -3.00 -21.91 5.00
N PHE A 94 -3.27 -20.61 5.10
CA PHE A 94 -4.00 -19.84 4.08
C PHE A 94 -3.68 -18.36 4.24
N SER A 95 -3.88 -17.59 3.17
CA SER A 95 -3.76 -16.13 3.19
C SER A 95 -5.09 -15.48 3.55
N TYR A 96 -5.06 -14.44 4.37
CA TYR A 96 -6.25 -13.67 4.77
C TYR A 96 -5.96 -12.17 4.80
N PRO A 97 -6.96 -11.29 4.68
CA PRO A 97 -6.74 -9.84 4.65
C PRO A 97 -6.12 -9.32 5.95
N LYS A 98 -5.10 -8.45 5.88
CA LYS A 98 -4.48 -7.84 7.06
C LYS A 98 -5.45 -7.10 7.98
N ILE A 99 -6.53 -6.57 7.43
CA ILE A 99 -7.59 -5.88 8.18
C ILE A 99 -8.46 -6.82 9.04
N TRP A 100 -8.21 -8.13 9.02
CA TRP A 100 -8.92 -9.10 9.84
C TRP A 100 -8.12 -9.44 11.09
N SER A 101 -8.84 -9.47 12.21
CA SER A 101 -8.33 -9.95 13.48
C SER A 101 -8.52 -11.46 13.59
N VAL A 102 -7.59 -12.11 14.28
CA VAL A 102 -7.61 -13.57 14.52
C VAL A 102 -7.73 -13.81 16.03
N TYR A 103 -8.61 -14.71 16.41
CA TYR A 103 -8.78 -15.17 17.79
C TYR A 103 -8.73 -16.68 17.83
N ILE A 104 -7.83 -17.24 18.65
CA ILE A 104 -7.72 -18.67 18.87
C ILE A 104 -8.52 -18.98 20.14
N ASN A 105 -9.66 -19.65 19.98
CA ASN A 105 -10.57 -19.97 21.08
C ASN A 105 -10.13 -21.23 21.84
N LYS A 106 -9.59 -22.21 21.12
CA LYS A 106 -9.08 -23.46 21.69
C LYS A 106 -7.77 -23.83 21.03
N GLU A 107 -6.70 -23.81 21.82
CA GLU A 107 -5.40 -24.35 21.46
C GLU A 107 -5.30 -25.80 21.91
N VAL A 108 -4.69 -26.63 21.06
CA VAL A 108 -4.67 -28.06 21.29
C VAL A 108 -3.48 -28.42 22.17
N ALA A 109 -3.73 -28.71 23.43
CA ALA A 109 -2.72 -29.33 24.28
C ALA A 109 -2.74 -30.88 24.22
N LEU A 110 -3.90 -31.54 24.03
CA LEU A 110 -3.99 -33.01 24.16
C LEU A 110 -5.21 -33.60 23.39
N GLY A 111 -5.15 -33.67 22.05
CA GLY A 111 -6.11 -34.44 21.25
C GLY A 111 -7.52 -33.83 21.07
N GLY A 112 -7.69 -32.54 21.35
CA GLY A 112 -8.96 -31.82 21.22
C GLY A 112 -9.24 -31.24 19.84
N THR A 113 -10.32 -30.44 19.76
CA THR A 113 -10.70 -29.65 18.59
C THR A 113 -9.95 -28.31 18.60
N TYR A 114 -9.21 -28.03 17.53
CA TYR A 114 -8.66 -26.69 17.30
C TYR A 114 -9.77 -25.78 16.77
N GLU A 115 -9.88 -24.58 17.33
CA GLU A 115 -10.95 -23.64 17.00
C GLU A 115 -10.40 -22.22 16.96
N ALA A 116 -10.44 -21.60 15.78
CA ALA A 116 -10.07 -20.21 15.57
C ALA A 116 -11.13 -19.45 14.77
N TYR A 117 -11.19 -18.14 15.03
CA TYR A 117 -12.17 -17.23 14.47
C TYR A 117 -11.45 -16.03 13.88
N LEU A 118 -11.83 -15.64 12.66
CA LEU A 118 -11.35 -14.43 12.02
C LEU A 118 -12.52 -13.54 11.64
N ASN A 119 -12.33 -12.23 11.83
CA ASN A 119 -13.35 -11.24 11.53
C ASN A 119 -12.70 -9.87 11.23
N PRO A 120 -13.31 -9.02 10.38
CA PRO A 120 -12.79 -7.67 10.13
C PRO A 120 -12.68 -6.87 11.42
N VAL A 121 -11.54 -6.19 11.61
CA VAL A 121 -11.23 -5.28 12.72
C VAL A 121 -11.21 -5.94 14.11
N ILE A 122 -12.30 -6.57 14.54
CA ILE A 122 -12.43 -7.19 15.87
C ILE A 122 -13.18 -8.53 15.75
N VAL A 123 -12.71 -9.53 16.49
CA VAL A 123 -13.43 -10.79 16.66
C VAL A 123 -14.47 -10.63 17.77
N PRO A 124 -15.78 -10.78 17.48
CA PRO A 124 -16.82 -10.65 18.49
C PRO A 124 -16.79 -11.84 19.48
N PRO A 125 -17.45 -11.71 20.64
CA PRO A 125 -17.56 -12.81 21.61
C PRO A 125 -18.12 -14.09 20.98
N VAL A 126 -17.52 -15.23 21.29
CA VAL A 126 -17.91 -16.53 20.74
C VAL A 126 -19.24 -16.98 21.32
N SER A 127 -20.24 -17.16 20.45
CA SER A 127 -21.55 -17.72 20.80
C SER A 127 -22.14 -18.54 19.65
N ALA A 128 -23.20 -19.31 19.93
CA ALA A 128 -23.83 -20.19 18.94
C ALA A 128 -24.49 -19.45 17.77
N THR A 129 -24.94 -18.21 18.00
CA THR A 129 -25.66 -17.39 17.01
C THR A 129 -24.78 -16.28 16.41
N GLN A 130 -23.59 -16.06 16.96
CA GLN A 130 -22.68 -15.05 16.46
C GLN A 130 -22.15 -15.43 15.07
N GLN A 131 -22.27 -14.51 14.12
CA GLN A 131 -21.68 -14.66 12.79
C GLN A 131 -20.22 -14.22 12.79
N PHE A 132 -19.38 -14.99 12.13
CA PHE A 132 -17.96 -14.69 11.89
C PHE A 132 -17.64 -14.66 10.40
N GLY A 133 -16.67 -13.81 10.04
CA GLY A 133 -16.08 -13.81 8.71
C GLY A 133 -15.52 -15.17 8.29
N LEU A 134 -14.76 -15.79 9.18
CA LEU A 134 -14.23 -17.14 9.00
C LEU A 134 -14.15 -17.87 10.35
N ARG A 135 -14.57 -19.13 10.34
CA ARG A 135 -14.29 -20.13 11.38
C ARG A 135 -13.33 -21.16 10.83
N VAL A 136 -12.33 -21.49 11.63
CA VAL A 136 -11.40 -22.57 11.37
C VAL A 136 -11.62 -23.62 12.44
N LEU A 137 -12.03 -24.82 12.01
CA LEU A 137 -12.22 -25.95 12.89
C LEU A 137 -11.34 -27.10 12.42
N ILE A 138 -10.52 -27.66 13.32
CA ILE A 138 -9.77 -28.88 13.05
C ILE A 138 -10.15 -29.93 14.08
N GLU A 139 -10.74 -31.02 13.62
CA GLU A 139 -11.26 -32.09 14.47
C GLU A 139 -10.52 -33.40 14.22
N SER A 140 -10.23 -34.14 15.29
CA SER A 140 -9.76 -35.55 15.23
C SER A 140 -10.91 -36.52 14.89
N LYS A 141 -11.80 -36.12 13.98
CA LYS A 141 -12.91 -36.93 13.47
C LYS A 141 -12.67 -37.22 11.98
N SER A 142 -13.16 -38.37 11.53
CA SER A 142 -13.05 -38.73 10.11
C SER A 142 -13.86 -37.78 9.24
N TYR A 143 -13.40 -37.60 8.00
CA TYR A 143 -14.04 -36.76 7.00
C TYR A 143 -15.51 -37.15 6.79
N GLU A 144 -15.75 -38.45 6.68
CA GLU A 144 -17.06 -39.04 6.46
C GLU A 144 -18.01 -38.74 7.64
N THR A 145 -17.47 -38.76 8.87
CA THR A 145 -18.23 -38.43 10.08
C THR A 145 -18.68 -36.97 10.07
N ILE A 146 -17.78 -36.05 9.69
CA ILE A 146 -18.12 -34.63 9.58
C ILE A 146 -19.14 -34.38 8.46
N ILE A 147 -18.96 -34.98 7.28
CA ILE A 147 -19.91 -34.86 6.18
C ILE A 147 -21.30 -35.41 6.57
N ALA A 148 -21.34 -36.57 7.25
CA ALA A 148 -22.59 -37.16 7.71
C ALA A 148 -23.34 -36.24 8.68
N SER A 149 -22.64 -35.45 9.50
CA SER A 149 -23.26 -34.48 10.42
C SER A 149 -24.08 -33.40 9.72
N TYR A 150 -23.76 -33.08 8.45
CA TYR A 150 -24.51 -32.12 7.64
C TYR A 150 -25.60 -32.76 6.77
N SER A 151 -25.67 -34.09 6.71
CA SER A 151 -26.57 -34.81 5.78
C SER A 151 -28.05 -34.49 6.00
N GLY A 152 -28.48 -34.23 7.25
CA GLY A 152 -29.84 -33.84 7.55
C GLY A 152 -30.22 -32.49 6.94
N LEU A 153 -29.32 -31.51 7.02
CA LEU A 153 -29.52 -30.18 6.43
C LEU A 153 -29.49 -30.23 4.90
N VAL A 154 -28.64 -31.10 4.32
CA VAL A 154 -28.60 -31.32 2.87
C VAL A 154 -29.90 -31.95 2.37
N LYS A 155 -30.38 -33.01 3.03
CA LYS A 155 -31.64 -33.68 2.68
C LYS A 155 -32.85 -32.76 2.80
N LYS A 156 -32.84 -31.85 3.79
CA LYS A 156 -33.89 -30.84 3.99
C LYS A 156 -33.85 -29.70 2.96
N GLY A 157 -32.72 -29.53 2.25
CA GLY A 157 -32.51 -28.44 1.29
C GLY A 157 -31.98 -27.14 1.90
N ASP A 158 -31.65 -27.15 3.20
CA ASP A 158 -31.06 -25.99 3.88
C ASP A 158 -29.60 -25.78 3.44
N LEU A 159 -28.89 -26.87 3.13
CA LEU A 159 -27.53 -26.86 2.58
C LEU A 159 -27.47 -27.52 1.20
N ARG A 160 -26.71 -26.93 0.29
CA ARG A 160 -26.32 -27.55 -0.98
C ARG A 160 -24.91 -28.09 -0.86
N SER A 161 -24.72 -29.37 -1.19
CA SER A 161 -23.41 -30.00 -1.24
C SER A 161 -22.85 -30.01 -2.66
N SER A 162 -21.54 -29.76 -2.80
CA SER A 162 -20.80 -29.82 -4.05
C SER A 162 -19.35 -30.22 -3.81
N ALA A 163 -18.72 -30.87 -4.79
CA ALA A 163 -17.28 -31.14 -4.72
C ALA A 163 -16.48 -29.87 -5.02
N VAL A 164 -15.33 -29.71 -4.37
CA VAL A 164 -14.38 -28.63 -4.65
C VAL A 164 -12.96 -29.21 -4.67
N SER A 165 -12.14 -28.71 -5.58
CA SER A 165 -10.72 -29.06 -5.68
C SER A 165 -9.92 -27.76 -5.83
N VAL A 166 -9.03 -27.49 -4.90
CA VAL A 166 -8.17 -26.29 -4.91
C VAL A 166 -6.74 -26.74 -4.66
N ASP A 167 -5.82 -26.39 -5.56
CA ASP A 167 -4.40 -26.72 -5.45
C ASP A 167 -4.14 -28.23 -5.19
N GLY A 168 -4.93 -29.09 -5.83
CA GLY A 168 -4.88 -30.56 -5.66
C GLY A 168 -5.54 -31.10 -4.38
N ASN A 169 -6.03 -30.22 -3.50
CA ASN A 169 -6.75 -30.59 -2.29
C ASN A 169 -8.25 -30.74 -2.60
N ASN A 170 -8.72 -31.98 -2.55
CA ASN A 170 -10.14 -32.30 -2.73
C ASN A 170 -10.90 -32.12 -1.43
N GLY A 171 -12.08 -31.51 -1.52
CA GLY A 171 -12.97 -31.26 -0.40
C GLY A 171 -14.44 -31.27 -0.81
N THR A 172 -15.30 -31.09 0.19
CA THR A 172 -16.74 -30.86 -0.03
C THR A 172 -17.07 -29.46 0.39
N ARG A 173 -17.72 -28.72 -0.51
CA ARG A 173 -18.29 -27.40 -0.25
C ARG A 173 -19.77 -27.54 0.08
N LEU A 174 -20.16 -26.91 1.18
CA LEU A 174 -21.54 -26.77 1.63
C LEU A 174 -21.93 -25.29 1.58
N ASP A 175 -23.01 -24.96 0.87
CA ASP A 175 -23.53 -23.59 0.80
C ASP A 175 -24.98 -23.54 1.29
N GLY A 176 -25.33 -22.57 2.12
CA GLY A 176 -26.71 -22.36 2.56
C GLY A 176 -26.84 -22.04 4.04
N SER A 177 -27.98 -22.41 4.62
CA SER A 177 -28.32 -22.15 6.02
C SER A 177 -27.83 -23.30 6.91
N PHE A 178 -26.87 -23.02 7.79
CA PHE A 178 -26.37 -23.98 8.79
C PHE A 178 -27.26 -24.00 10.02
N THR A 179 -27.80 -22.84 10.39
CA THR A 179 -28.82 -22.68 11.44
C THR A 179 -29.80 -21.60 10.99
N LYS A 180 -30.79 -21.27 11.82
CA LYS A 180 -31.70 -20.13 11.58
C LYS A 180 -30.97 -18.78 11.53
N ASP A 181 -29.84 -18.66 12.23
CA ASP A 181 -29.08 -17.41 12.41
C ASP A 181 -27.81 -17.37 11.53
N ILE A 182 -27.39 -18.51 10.99
CA ILE A 182 -26.12 -18.68 10.29
C ILE A 182 -26.37 -19.17 8.86
N ARG A 183 -26.06 -18.33 7.87
CA ARG A 183 -26.16 -18.64 6.44
C ARG A 183 -24.89 -18.21 5.72
N GLY A 184 -24.19 -19.16 5.12
CA GLY A 184 -22.92 -18.89 4.45
C GLY A 184 -22.40 -20.10 3.68
N SER A 185 -21.09 -20.36 3.79
CA SER A 185 -20.40 -21.43 3.07
C SER A 185 -19.39 -22.12 3.97
N ALA A 186 -19.29 -23.45 3.86
CA ALA A 186 -18.21 -24.23 4.46
C ALA A 186 -17.47 -25.01 3.37
N VAL A 187 -16.16 -25.19 3.54
CA VAL A 187 -15.37 -26.16 2.79
C VAL A 187 -14.68 -27.09 3.77
N ILE A 188 -14.87 -28.38 3.55
CA ILE A 188 -14.40 -29.45 4.40
C ILE A 188 -13.32 -30.21 3.65
N TYR A 189 -12.15 -30.33 4.26
CA TYR A 189 -10.99 -31.04 3.74
C TYR A 189 -10.59 -32.18 4.68
N LYS A 190 -10.10 -33.28 4.09
CA LYS A 190 -9.45 -34.35 4.84
C LYS A 190 -7.97 -34.04 4.96
N ILE A 191 -7.43 -34.14 6.18
CA ILE A 191 -5.99 -33.99 6.46
C ILE A 191 -5.57 -35.19 7.32
N ARG A 192 -4.94 -36.20 6.71
CA ARG A 192 -4.55 -37.46 7.38
C ARG A 192 -5.73 -38.13 8.12
N ASP A 193 -5.64 -38.24 9.44
CA ASP A 193 -6.62 -38.78 10.38
C ASP A 193 -7.63 -37.73 10.87
N LYS A 194 -7.49 -36.47 10.43
CA LYS A 194 -8.27 -35.32 10.88
C LYS A 194 -9.08 -34.70 9.75
N THR A 195 -9.97 -33.81 10.14
CA THR A 195 -10.81 -33.05 9.22
C THR A 195 -10.72 -31.56 9.54
N VAL A 196 -10.51 -30.75 8.51
CA VAL A 196 -10.58 -29.29 8.57
C VAL A 196 -11.91 -28.84 8.01
N THR A 197 -12.59 -27.95 8.73
CA THR A 197 -13.74 -27.20 8.24
C THR A 197 -13.41 -25.72 8.29
N LEU A 198 -13.36 -25.09 7.11
CA LEU A 198 -13.29 -23.64 6.96
C LEU A 198 -14.70 -23.15 6.63
N ARG A 199 -15.25 -22.23 7.42
CA ARG A 199 -16.63 -21.76 7.23
C ARG A 199 -16.77 -20.26 7.37
N THR A 200 -17.49 -19.64 6.46
CA THR A 200 -18.03 -18.29 6.64
C THR A 200 -19.49 -18.35 7.05
N ASP A 201 -19.89 -17.53 8.03
CA ASP A 201 -21.24 -17.56 8.60
C ASP A 201 -22.22 -16.56 7.97
N ALA A 202 -21.73 -15.70 7.08
CA ALA A 202 -22.53 -14.68 6.41
C ALA A 202 -22.20 -14.61 4.92
N ASP A 203 -23.24 -14.48 4.09
CA ASP A 203 -23.11 -14.38 2.63
C ASP A 203 -22.26 -13.18 2.18
N THR A 204 -22.20 -12.11 2.98
CA THR A 204 -21.38 -10.91 2.73
C THR A 204 -19.88 -11.20 2.69
N PHE A 205 -19.42 -12.25 3.37
CA PHE A 205 -18.01 -12.63 3.42
C PHE A 205 -17.64 -13.69 2.38
N LYS A 206 -18.60 -14.21 1.61
CA LYS A 206 -18.36 -15.25 0.58
C LYS A 206 -17.25 -14.91 -0.42
N PRO A 207 -17.14 -13.67 -0.96
CA PRO A 207 -16.06 -13.35 -1.90
C PRO A 207 -14.68 -13.53 -1.26
N VAL A 208 -14.47 -12.91 -0.10
CA VAL A 208 -13.21 -13.03 0.66
C VAL A 208 -12.96 -14.47 1.10
N PHE A 209 -14.01 -15.19 1.50
CA PHE A 209 -13.91 -16.60 1.83
C PHE A 209 -13.40 -17.43 0.64
N ASN A 210 -13.90 -17.20 -0.56
CA ASN A 210 -13.41 -17.91 -1.75
C ASN A 210 -11.93 -17.61 -2.03
N ASP A 211 -11.50 -16.36 -1.86
CA ASP A 211 -10.08 -15.98 -2.00
C ASP A 211 -9.20 -16.67 -0.96
N ILE A 212 -9.67 -16.76 0.29
CA ILE A 212 -8.98 -17.50 1.35
C ILE A 212 -8.87 -18.98 0.98
N ILE A 213 -9.99 -19.60 0.59
CA ILE A 213 -10.04 -21.02 0.20
C ILE A 213 -9.07 -21.32 -0.95
N ALA A 214 -8.93 -20.41 -1.92
CA ALA A 214 -8.01 -20.55 -3.05
C ALA A 214 -6.52 -20.66 -2.63
N THR A 215 -6.18 -20.24 -1.42
CA THR A 215 -4.80 -20.22 -0.90
C THR A 215 -4.53 -21.30 0.14
N VAL A 216 -5.50 -22.19 0.40
CA VAL A 216 -5.39 -23.24 1.41
C VAL A 216 -4.32 -24.26 1.02
N LYS A 217 -3.38 -24.49 1.95
CA LYS A 217 -2.35 -25.52 1.86
C LYS A 217 -2.22 -26.23 3.19
N PHE A 218 -1.93 -27.52 3.15
CA PHE A 218 -1.67 -28.33 4.34
C PHE A 218 -0.76 -29.51 3.98
N ASN A 219 -0.10 -30.07 4.99
CA ASN A 219 0.70 -31.26 4.82
C ASN A 219 -0.22 -32.49 4.76
N GLN A 220 -0.17 -33.20 3.63
CA GLN A 220 -0.85 -34.48 3.49
C GLN A 220 -0.22 -35.56 4.37
#